data_AF-A0A7S3KHF2-F1
#
_entry.id   AF-A0A7S3KHF2-F1
#
_cell.length_a   1.000
_cell.length_b   1.000
_cell.length_c   1.000
_cell.angle_alpha   90.00
_cell.angle_beta   90.00
_cell.angle_gamma   90.00
#
_symmetry.space_group_name_H-M   'P 1'
#
loop_
_entity.id
_entity.type
_entity.pdbx_description
1 polymer ?
#
loop_
_entity_poly.entity_id
_entity_poly.type
_entity_poly.pdbx_seq_one_letter_code
_entity_poly.pdbx_strand_id
1 'polypeptide(L)'
;SNIEHGATPLHFFQLLDNYRHILNSKISSQDDESKHLIAGLDKLHEAAALVDKLSSKAQGQKVLLKEKQAEADHALDKINIALEKKAERKQEAERLKRQCIEDQDIIQERKIIIDDELKDIMPEVEAAREQVGDLRPENLVEIKSFKVPPDAVHDVLSAVLFLMGTRETTWAAMKKFLGQRGVIQSIMNFDAHYITKDLRDHVNKIISKKKTSFDPVVIAKASRATAPLAAWVRANVKYSEVLLKIEPLEKEMNGLMRELGKSEARVAECTAQLEELEESSKILNLELKEKTNEAAALRVDLEKAEQTLNSAQNLLIQLSGEKDRWEIQVQDIKNNVLSLPYKSLLSSSYIIYTGKDDEKIRSKKLEEWKQMLRDDSFNFTKFMCTESQLLKWKTEGLPADELSMENAIMLRNTVKTPIIFDPATQATEWLKQTLKNEESAVEFLPQNDP
;
A
#
# COMPACT_ATOMS: atom_id res chain seq x y z
N SER A 1 -33.04 -95.93 3.85
CA SER A 1 -31.94 -95.08 3.36
C SER A 1 -31.78 -93.73 4.09
N ASN A 2 -32.70 -93.27 4.98
CA ASN A 2 -32.44 -92.06 5.81
C ASN A 2 -31.93 -92.37 7.24
N ILE A 3 -31.87 -93.64 7.64
CA ILE A 3 -31.53 -94.06 9.01
C ILE A 3 -30.02 -94.34 9.18
N GLU A 4 -29.26 -94.55 8.09
CA GLU A 4 -27.82 -94.90 8.18
C GLU A 4 -26.91 -93.77 8.69
N HIS A 5 -27.38 -92.53 8.78
CA HIS A 5 -26.60 -91.39 9.29
C HIS A 5 -27.28 -90.56 10.40
N GLY A 6 -28.47 -90.99 10.87
CA GLY A 6 -29.16 -90.35 12.00
C GLY A 6 -29.62 -88.91 11.74
N ALA A 7 -30.09 -88.60 10.52
CA ALA A 7 -30.71 -87.32 10.17
C ALA A 7 -32.25 -87.41 10.27
N THR A 8 -32.91 -86.32 10.64
CA THR A 8 -34.38 -86.25 10.78
C THR A 8 -34.93 -85.03 10.04
N PRO A 9 -36.23 -84.97 9.69
CA PRO A 9 -36.83 -83.78 9.10
C PRO A 9 -36.62 -82.51 9.94
N LEU A 10 -36.51 -82.64 11.27
CA LEU A 10 -36.18 -81.54 12.16
C LEU A 10 -34.78 -80.95 11.90
N HIS A 11 -33.79 -81.78 11.57
CA HIS A 11 -32.45 -81.31 11.19
C HIS A 11 -32.48 -80.52 9.88
N PHE A 12 -33.38 -80.86 8.96
CA PHE A 12 -33.54 -80.09 7.74
C PHE A 12 -34.13 -78.69 8.01
N PHE A 13 -35.13 -78.56 8.88
CA PHE A 13 -35.62 -77.24 9.28
C PHE A 13 -34.56 -76.43 10.04
N GLN A 14 -33.79 -77.08 10.92
CA GLN A 14 -32.64 -76.46 11.60
C GLN A 14 -31.61 -75.91 10.61
N LEU A 15 -31.30 -76.67 9.55
CA LEU A 15 -30.43 -76.23 8.47
C LEU A 15 -30.95 -74.95 7.83
N LEU A 16 -32.24 -74.89 7.49
CA LEU A 16 -32.83 -73.74 6.81
C LEU A 16 -32.81 -72.48 7.70
N ASP A 17 -33.13 -72.62 8.98
CA ASP A 17 -33.09 -71.52 9.94
C ASP A 17 -31.65 -71.00 10.13
N ASN A 18 -30.69 -71.92 10.30
CA ASN A 18 -29.28 -71.56 10.46
C ASN A 18 -28.69 -70.95 9.18
N TYR A 19 -29.09 -71.47 8.01
CA TYR A 19 -28.74 -70.93 6.70
C TYR A 19 -29.22 -69.50 6.53
N ARG A 20 -30.49 -69.24 6.82
CA ARG A 20 -31.05 -67.89 6.75
C ARG A 20 -30.33 -66.94 7.71
N HIS A 21 -30.03 -67.40 8.93
CA HIS A 21 -29.30 -66.60 9.91
C HIS A 21 -27.89 -66.23 9.42
N ILE A 22 -27.10 -67.23 9.00
CA ILE A 22 -25.72 -67.02 8.53
C ILE A 22 -25.71 -66.17 7.26
N LEU A 23 -26.57 -66.46 6.28
CA LEU A 23 -26.62 -65.72 5.04
C LEU A 23 -26.95 -64.25 5.28
N ASN A 24 -28.00 -63.96 6.07
CA ASN A 24 -28.38 -62.58 6.36
C ASN A 24 -27.30 -61.84 7.14
N SER A 25 -26.66 -62.50 8.11
CA SER A 25 -25.56 -61.92 8.88
C SER A 25 -24.36 -61.59 7.96
N LYS A 26 -23.97 -62.51 7.06
CA LYS A 26 -22.86 -62.30 6.12
C LYS A 26 -23.18 -61.24 5.08
N ILE A 27 -24.40 -61.19 4.55
CA ILE A 27 -24.84 -60.13 3.62
C ILE A 27 -24.78 -58.77 4.32
N SER A 28 -25.36 -58.65 5.52
CA SER A 28 -25.34 -57.38 6.27
C SER A 28 -23.91 -56.93 6.55
N SER A 29 -23.04 -57.84 7.00
CA SER A 29 -21.63 -57.51 7.27
C SER A 29 -20.88 -57.04 6.02
N GLN A 30 -21.08 -57.69 4.87
CA GLN A 30 -20.44 -57.28 3.61
C GLN A 30 -21.01 -55.96 3.08
N ASP A 31 -22.31 -55.73 3.25
CA ASP A 31 -22.97 -54.48 2.87
C ASP A 31 -22.45 -53.30 3.71
N ASP A 32 -22.31 -53.49 5.03
CA ASP A 32 -21.76 -52.48 5.93
C ASP A 32 -20.29 -52.17 5.62
N GLU A 33 -19.46 -53.20 5.37
CA GLU A 33 -18.07 -53.03 4.96
C GLU A 33 -17.97 -52.32 3.60
N SER A 34 -18.81 -52.70 2.63
CA SER A 34 -18.84 -52.05 1.31
C SER A 34 -19.26 -50.58 1.42
N LYS A 35 -20.27 -50.26 2.22
CA LYS A 35 -20.70 -48.86 2.44
C LYS A 35 -19.60 -48.02 3.07
N HIS A 36 -18.90 -48.57 4.06
CA HIS A 36 -17.80 -47.88 4.71
C HIS A 36 -16.66 -47.57 3.72
N LEU A 37 -16.25 -48.56 2.92
CA LEU A 37 -15.20 -48.38 1.90
C LEU A 37 -15.62 -47.38 0.81
N ILE A 38 -16.86 -47.48 0.31
CA ILE A 38 -17.39 -46.54 -0.70
C ILE A 38 -17.42 -45.12 -0.14
N ALA A 39 -17.89 -44.92 1.10
CA ALA A 39 -17.88 -43.61 1.74
C ALA A 39 -16.46 -43.05 1.90
N GLY A 40 -15.48 -43.89 2.23
CA GLY A 40 -14.06 -43.51 2.27
C GLY A 40 -13.53 -43.08 0.90
N LEU A 41 -13.84 -43.85 -0.15
CA LEU A 41 -13.46 -43.53 -1.52
C LEU A 41 -14.12 -42.22 -2.00
N ASP A 42 -15.39 -42.00 -1.70
CA ASP A 42 -16.10 -40.76 -2.03
C ASP A 42 -15.44 -39.55 -1.36
N LYS A 43 -15.05 -39.69 -0.08
CA LYS A 43 -14.32 -38.64 0.64
C LYS A 43 -12.94 -38.34 0.06
N LEU A 44 -12.23 -39.36 -0.44
CA LEU A 44 -10.97 -39.15 -1.16
C LEU A 44 -11.18 -38.39 -2.48
N HIS A 45 -12.25 -38.69 -3.22
CA HIS A 45 -12.59 -37.96 -4.44
C HIS A 45 -13.00 -36.51 -4.15
N GLU A 46 -13.80 -36.26 -3.11
CA GLU A 46 -14.15 -34.90 -2.66
C GLU A 46 -12.88 -34.11 -2.27
N ALA A 47 -11.97 -34.73 -1.52
CA ALA A 47 -10.72 -34.11 -1.11
C ALA A 47 -9.83 -33.77 -2.31
N ALA A 48 -9.71 -34.67 -3.30
CA ALA A 48 -8.97 -34.42 -4.53
C ALA A 48 -9.54 -33.21 -5.31
N ALA A 49 -10.86 -33.16 -5.49
CA ALA A 49 -11.52 -32.04 -6.15
C ALA A 49 -11.33 -30.70 -5.41
N LEU A 50 -11.34 -30.73 -4.06
CA LEU A 50 -11.08 -29.54 -3.26
C LEU A 50 -9.63 -29.05 -3.41
N VAL A 51 -8.66 -29.97 -3.45
CA VAL A 51 -7.24 -29.67 -3.67
C VAL A 51 -7.04 -29.04 -5.05
N ASP A 52 -7.67 -29.58 -6.10
CA ASP A 52 -7.59 -29.02 -7.45
C ASP A 52 -8.17 -27.59 -7.51
N LYS A 53 -9.31 -27.36 -6.86
CA LYS A 53 -9.94 -26.03 -6.78
C LYS A 53 -9.06 -25.04 -6.01
N LEU A 54 -8.49 -25.46 -4.88
CA LEU A 54 -7.59 -24.62 -4.08
C LEU A 54 -6.30 -24.29 -4.85
N SER A 55 -5.76 -25.27 -5.59
CA SER A 55 -4.60 -25.10 -6.47
C SER A 55 -4.84 -24.08 -7.57
N SER A 56 -5.98 -24.16 -8.27
CA SER A 56 -6.36 -23.16 -9.28
C SER A 56 -6.49 -21.76 -8.67
N LYS A 57 -7.11 -21.64 -7.48
CA LYS A 57 -7.24 -20.36 -6.77
C LYS A 57 -5.89 -19.78 -6.34
N ALA A 58 -5.00 -20.61 -5.78
CA ALA A 58 -3.66 -20.20 -5.37
C ALA A 58 -2.84 -19.72 -6.58
N GLN A 59 -2.93 -20.42 -7.72
CA GLN A 59 -2.27 -19.98 -8.95
C GLN A 59 -2.79 -18.63 -9.45
N GLY A 60 -4.10 -18.39 -9.39
CA GLY A 60 -4.68 -17.08 -9.71
C GLY A 60 -4.20 -15.96 -8.76
N GLN A 61 -4.16 -16.24 -7.45
CA GLN A 61 -3.63 -15.30 -6.46
C GLN A 61 -2.15 -15.00 -6.66
N LYS A 62 -1.35 -15.98 -7.09
CA LYS A 62 0.08 -15.80 -7.38
C LYS A 62 0.33 -14.87 -8.56
N VAL A 63 -0.48 -14.98 -9.62
CA VAL A 63 -0.42 -14.06 -10.76
C VAL A 63 -0.80 -12.65 -10.33
N LEU A 64 -1.93 -12.50 -9.62
CA LEU A 64 -2.40 -11.21 -9.13
C LEU A 64 -1.39 -10.55 -8.17
N LEU A 65 -0.74 -11.32 -7.29
CA LEU A 65 0.30 -10.83 -6.40
C LEU A 65 1.49 -10.26 -7.19
N LYS A 66 1.92 -10.95 -8.25
CA LYS A 66 3.01 -10.49 -9.10
C LYS A 66 2.67 -9.18 -9.83
N GLU A 67 1.43 -9.05 -10.31
CA GLU A 67 0.94 -7.80 -10.93
C GLU A 67 0.93 -6.66 -9.92
N LYS A 68 0.41 -6.89 -8.71
CA LYS A 68 0.36 -5.88 -7.63
C LYS A 68 1.75 -5.47 -7.13
N GLN A 69 2.69 -6.41 -7.07
CA GLN A 69 4.08 -6.10 -6.76
C GLN A 69 4.71 -5.22 -7.85
N ALA A 70 4.51 -5.55 -9.12
CA ALA A 70 5.01 -4.73 -10.23
C ALA A 70 4.39 -3.32 -10.25
N GLU A 71 3.10 -3.18 -9.90
CA GLU A 71 2.45 -1.87 -9.73
C GLU A 71 3.10 -1.06 -8.59
N ALA A 72 3.41 -1.70 -7.46
CA ALA A 72 4.07 -1.05 -6.33
C ALA A 72 5.51 -0.64 -6.65
N ASP A 73 6.27 -1.50 -7.34
CA ASP A 73 7.63 -1.20 -7.79
C ASP A 73 7.65 0.00 -8.75
N HIS A 74 6.70 0.06 -9.70
CA HIS A 74 6.57 1.19 -10.60
C HIS A 74 6.15 2.50 -9.87
N ALA A 75 5.34 2.41 -8.82
CA ALA A 75 5.01 3.57 -7.99
C ALA A 75 6.24 4.06 -7.20
N LEU A 76 7.07 3.15 -6.69
CA LEU A 76 8.35 3.47 -6.06
C LEU A 76 9.29 4.20 -7.01
N ASP A 77 9.43 3.73 -8.25
CA ASP A 77 10.26 4.39 -9.27
C ASP A 77 9.79 5.83 -9.54
N LYS A 78 8.47 6.06 -9.64
CA LYS A 78 7.91 7.42 -9.79
C LYS A 78 8.24 8.31 -8.60
N ILE A 79 8.16 7.78 -7.37
CA ILE A 79 8.51 8.51 -6.15
C ILE A 79 10.00 8.89 -6.18
N ASN A 80 10.88 7.97 -6.55
CA ASN A 80 12.31 8.22 -6.65
C ASN A 80 12.62 9.34 -7.65
N ILE A 81 12.02 9.29 -8.85
CA ILE A 81 12.16 10.35 -9.87
C ILE A 81 11.62 11.70 -9.34
N ALA A 82 10.49 11.69 -8.62
CA ALA A 82 9.93 12.91 -8.03
C ALA A 82 10.84 13.49 -6.92
N LEU A 83 11.47 12.63 -6.11
CA LEU A 83 12.42 13.03 -5.07
C LEU A 83 13.70 13.62 -5.66
N GLU A 84 14.24 13.02 -6.73
CA GLU A 84 15.39 13.57 -7.46
C GLU A 84 15.08 14.96 -8.02
N LYS A 85 13.95 15.11 -8.74
CA LYS A 85 13.50 16.41 -9.26
C LYS A 85 13.27 17.44 -8.15
N LYS A 86 12.72 17.03 -7.00
CA LYS A 86 12.53 17.89 -5.84
C LYS A 86 13.88 18.37 -5.29
N ALA A 87 14.88 17.48 -5.19
CA ALA A 87 16.21 17.84 -4.72
C ALA A 87 16.89 18.86 -5.65
N GLU A 88 16.85 18.62 -6.96
CA GLU A 88 17.40 19.54 -7.97
C GLU A 88 16.74 20.94 -7.89
N ARG A 89 15.40 20.97 -7.86
CA ARG A 89 14.64 22.22 -7.78
C ARG A 89 14.86 22.96 -6.47
N LYS A 90 15.04 22.25 -5.36
CA LYS A 90 15.35 22.83 -4.06
C LYS A 90 16.73 23.48 -4.06
N GLN A 91 17.73 22.78 -4.61
CA GLN A 91 19.08 23.31 -4.73
C GLN A 91 19.11 24.59 -5.60
N GLU A 92 18.39 24.59 -6.72
CA GLU A 92 18.28 25.77 -7.59
C GLU A 92 17.57 26.94 -6.89
N ALA A 93 16.47 26.68 -6.18
CA ALA A 93 15.76 27.70 -5.42
C ALA A 93 16.63 28.32 -4.31
N GLU A 94 17.40 27.50 -3.58
CA GLU A 94 18.34 27.98 -2.55
C GLU A 94 19.48 28.81 -3.14
N ARG A 95 20.01 28.39 -4.30
CA ARG A 95 21.04 29.14 -5.05
C ARG A 95 20.52 30.52 -5.48
N LEU A 96 19.34 30.56 -6.09
CA LEU A 96 18.71 31.81 -6.55
C LEU A 96 18.33 32.73 -5.37
N LYS A 97 17.83 32.18 -4.26
CA LYS A 97 17.55 32.97 -3.04
C LYS A 97 18.81 33.64 -2.50
N ARG A 98 19.94 32.93 -2.50
CA ARG A 98 21.22 33.52 -2.07
C ARG A 98 21.65 34.67 -2.98
N GLN A 99 21.50 34.49 -4.30
CA GLN A 99 21.78 35.56 -5.27
C GLN A 99 20.86 36.77 -5.06
N CYS A 100 19.56 36.55 -4.82
CA CYS A 100 18.63 37.66 -4.56
C CYS A 100 19.04 38.47 -3.31
N ILE A 101 19.50 37.80 -2.24
CA ILE A 101 19.98 38.48 -1.04
C ILE A 101 21.22 39.33 -1.35
N GLU A 102 22.19 38.77 -2.08
CA GLU A 102 23.40 39.48 -2.48
C GLU A 102 23.10 40.69 -3.39
N ASP A 103 22.22 40.51 -4.38
CA ASP A 103 21.75 41.58 -5.26
C ASP A 103 21.00 42.67 -4.46
N GLN A 104 20.20 42.28 -3.46
CA GLN A 104 19.47 43.19 -2.59
C GLN A 104 20.41 44.01 -1.70
N ASP A 105 21.47 43.41 -1.18
CA ASP A 105 22.53 44.09 -0.41
C ASP A 105 23.27 45.11 -1.31
N ILE A 106 23.64 44.72 -2.54
CA ILE A 106 24.27 45.63 -3.51
C ILE A 106 23.33 46.81 -3.84
N ILE A 107 22.04 46.56 -4.07
CA ILE A 107 21.07 47.63 -4.34
C ILE A 107 20.95 48.56 -3.13
N GLN A 108 20.98 48.05 -1.89
CA GLN A 108 20.98 48.87 -0.69
C GLN A 108 22.24 49.74 -0.59
N GLU A 109 23.42 49.18 -0.83
CA GLU A 109 24.68 49.95 -0.84
C GLU A 109 24.64 51.07 -1.89
N ARG A 110 24.19 50.76 -3.11
CA ARG A 110 24.05 51.76 -4.19
C ARG A 110 23.04 52.84 -3.85
N LYS A 111 21.94 52.47 -3.22
CA LYS A 111 20.92 53.42 -2.75
C LYS A 111 21.49 54.37 -1.70
N ILE A 112 22.28 53.88 -0.75
CA ILE A 112 22.94 54.72 0.27
C ILE A 112 23.86 55.74 -0.40
N ILE A 113 24.64 55.35 -1.42
CA ILE A 113 25.52 56.26 -2.16
C ILE A 113 24.72 57.37 -2.87
N ILE A 114 23.61 57.02 -3.52
CA ILE A 114 22.74 58.00 -4.18
C ILE A 114 22.10 58.94 -3.15
N ASP A 115 21.60 58.41 -2.04
CA ASP A 115 20.98 59.18 -0.97
C ASP A 115 21.99 60.13 -0.29
N ASP A 116 23.26 59.73 -0.14
CA ASP A 116 24.33 60.57 0.44
C ASP A 116 24.71 61.74 -0.49
N GLU A 117 24.84 61.51 -1.81
CA GLU A 117 25.07 62.57 -2.80
C GLU A 117 23.91 63.58 -2.86
N LEU A 118 22.67 63.13 -2.59
CA LEU A 118 21.49 63.98 -2.54
C LEU A 118 21.32 64.72 -1.20
N LYS A 119 21.79 64.14 -0.09
CA LYS A 119 21.59 64.64 1.27
C LYS A 119 22.11 66.06 1.49
N ASP A 120 23.25 66.40 0.88
CA ASP A 120 23.86 67.72 1.05
C ASP A 120 23.18 68.81 0.21
N ILE A 121 22.54 68.43 -0.90
CA ILE A 121 21.98 69.38 -1.88
C ILE A 121 20.48 69.58 -1.71
N MET A 122 19.74 68.52 -1.35
CA MET A 122 18.29 68.61 -1.17
C MET A 122 17.85 69.70 -0.16
N PRO A 123 18.48 69.86 1.01
CA PRO A 123 18.14 70.93 1.94
C PRO A 123 18.43 72.33 1.35
N GLU A 124 19.48 72.45 0.54
CA GLU A 124 19.88 73.72 -0.10
C GLU A 124 18.87 74.13 -1.20
N VAL A 125 18.36 73.15 -1.95
CA VAL A 125 17.33 73.37 -2.98
C VAL A 125 15.97 73.69 -2.35
N GLU A 126 15.56 72.95 -1.32
CA GLU A 126 14.27 73.18 -0.66
C GLU A 126 14.26 74.52 0.09
N ALA A 127 15.35 74.87 0.79
CA ALA A 127 15.49 76.18 1.43
C ALA A 127 15.46 77.32 0.40
N ALA A 128 16.10 77.15 -0.76
CA ALA A 128 16.05 78.16 -1.82
C ALA A 128 14.66 78.25 -2.48
N ARG A 129 13.93 77.15 -2.58
CA ARG A 129 12.54 77.10 -3.06
C ARG A 129 11.58 77.80 -2.10
N GLU A 130 11.71 77.55 -0.79
CA GLU A 130 10.91 78.19 0.25
C GLU A 130 11.14 79.73 0.25
N GLN A 131 12.40 80.17 0.16
CA GLN A 131 12.74 81.59 0.05
C GLN A 131 12.13 82.28 -1.18
N VAL A 132 11.97 81.55 -2.30
CA VAL A 132 11.28 82.05 -3.49
C VAL A 132 9.76 82.07 -3.30
N GLY A 133 9.20 81.10 -2.57
CA GLY A 133 7.78 81.09 -2.22
C GLY A 133 7.34 82.21 -1.30
N ASP A 134 8.24 82.69 -0.44
CA ASP A 134 8.04 83.85 0.43
C ASP A 134 8.03 85.19 -0.34
N LEU A 135 8.38 85.20 -1.62
CA LEU A 135 8.32 86.41 -2.44
C LEU A 135 6.86 86.80 -2.69
N ARG A 136 6.49 88.01 -2.28
CA ARG A 136 5.18 88.58 -2.59
C ARG A 136 5.18 89.30 -3.95
N PRO A 137 4.03 89.43 -4.63
CA PRO A 137 3.95 90.14 -5.91
C PRO A 137 4.49 91.58 -5.87
N GLU A 138 4.41 92.26 -4.72
CA GLU A 138 4.94 93.61 -4.51
C GLU A 138 6.46 93.67 -4.67
N ASN A 139 7.17 92.61 -4.25
CA ASN A 139 8.62 92.49 -4.38
C ASN A 139 9.05 92.40 -5.85
N LEU A 140 8.21 91.83 -6.72
CA LEU A 140 8.45 91.79 -8.17
C LEU A 140 8.15 93.15 -8.83
N VAL A 141 7.18 93.89 -8.30
CA VAL A 141 6.89 95.27 -8.75
C VAL A 141 8.05 96.20 -8.40
N GLU A 142 8.66 96.03 -7.22
CA GLU A 142 9.86 96.75 -6.79
C GLU A 142 11.02 96.56 -7.79
N ILE A 143 11.33 95.32 -8.15
CA ILE A 143 12.37 95.00 -9.15
C ILE A 143 12.04 95.62 -10.52
N LYS A 144 10.76 95.65 -10.92
CA LYS A 144 10.34 96.24 -12.22
C LYS A 144 10.39 97.77 -12.24
N SER A 145 10.39 98.43 -11.08
CA SER A 145 10.35 99.89 -10.96
C SER A 145 11.66 100.58 -11.33
N PHE A 146 12.78 99.84 -11.40
CA PHE A 146 14.07 100.39 -11.83
C PHE A 146 14.01 100.92 -13.27
N LYS A 147 14.47 102.16 -13.47
CA LYS A 147 14.70 102.76 -14.81
C LYS A 147 15.85 102.06 -15.52
N VAL A 148 16.95 101.83 -14.81
CA VAL A 148 18.11 101.01 -15.22
C VAL A 148 18.36 100.01 -14.10
N PRO A 149 18.42 98.70 -14.37
CA PRO A 149 18.65 97.71 -13.33
C PRO A 149 20.09 97.83 -12.79
N PRO A 150 20.29 97.75 -11.46
CA PRO A 150 21.62 97.53 -10.90
C PRO A 150 22.26 96.28 -11.51
N ASP A 151 23.57 96.31 -11.76
CA ASP A 151 24.27 95.21 -12.45
C ASP A 151 24.01 93.85 -11.77
N ALA A 152 24.04 93.81 -10.43
CA ALA A 152 23.77 92.59 -9.67
C ALA A 152 22.35 92.03 -9.90
N VAL A 153 21.35 92.89 -10.02
CA VAL A 153 19.95 92.50 -10.27
C VAL A 153 19.78 92.02 -11.70
N HIS A 154 20.40 92.70 -12.67
CA HIS A 154 20.41 92.30 -14.07
C HIS A 154 21.04 90.91 -14.27
N ASP A 155 22.15 90.64 -13.58
CA ASP A 155 22.88 89.37 -13.69
C ASP A 155 22.11 88.18 -13.13
N VAL A 156 21.49 88.33 -11.97
CA VAL A 156 20.66 87.29 -11.34
C VAL A 156 19.42 87.02 -12.18
N LEU A 157 18.73 88.07 -12.65
CA LEU A 157 17.55 87.90 -13.51
C LEU A 157 17.90 87.27 -14.85
N SER A 158 19.04 87.63 -15.46
CA SER A 158 19.54 86.98 -16.67
C SER A 158 19.68 85.47 -16.45
N ALA A 159 20.29 85.06 -15.32
CA ALA A 159 20.48 83.65 -15.00
C ALA A 159 19.14 82.91 -14.76
N VAL A 160 18.18 83.54 -14.08
CA VAL A 160 16.82 82.99 -13.90
C VAL A 160 16.12 82.80 -15.24
N LEU A 161 16.13 83.80 -16.12
CA LEU A 161 15.52 83.72 -17.46
C LEU A 161 16.13 82.61 -18.30
N PHE A 162 17.45 82.46 -18.26
CA PHE A 162 18.15 81.38 -18.94
C PHE A 162 17.70 80.00 -18.44
N LEU A 163 17.68 79.77 -17.11
CA LEU A 163 17.22 78.51 -16.53
C LEU A 163 15.75 78.21 -16.89
N MET A 164 14.92 79.24 -17.00
CA MET A 164 13.51 79.15 -17.39
C MET A 164 13.29 79.07 -18.91
N GLY A 165 14.36 78.92 -19.71
CA GLY A 165 14.30 78.70 -21.16
C GLY A 165 14.21 79.96 -22.03
N THR A 166 14.27 81.16 -21.44
CA THR A 166 14.24 82.45 -22.17
C THR A 166 15.66 82.98 -22.38
N ARG A 167 16.13 83.00 -23.64
CA ARG A 167 17.50 83.43 -24.00
C ARG A 167 17.65 84.94 -24.19
N GLU A 168 16.56 85.69 -24.21
CA GLU A 168 16.57 87.14 -24.33
C GLU A 168 16.88 87.80 -22.98
N THR A 169 18.08 88.37 -22.84
CA THR A 169 18.54 89.08 -21.63
C THR A 169 18.35 90.59 -21.70
N THR A 170 17.48 91.09 -22.59
CA THR A 170 17.17 92.52 -22.61
C THR A 170 16.33 92.90 -21.40
N TRP A 171 16.52 94.11 -20.85
CA TRP A 171 15.73 94.58 -19.70
C TRP A 171 14.21 94.55 -19.97
N ALA A 172 13.80 94.74 -21.23
CA ALA A 172 12.42 94.58 -21.67
C ALA A 172 11.91 93.14 -21.53
N ALA A 173 12.71 92.14 -21.92
CA ALA A 173 12.40 90.73 -21.75
C ALA A 173 12.34 90.32 -20.26
N MET A 174 13.24 90.83 -19.42
CA MET A 174 13.18 90.59 -17.97
C MET A 174 11.89 91.14 -17.35
N LYS A 175 11.50 92.38 -17.70
CA LYS A 175 10.26 93.00 -17.25
C LYS A 175 9.01 92.23 -17.70
N LYS A 176 9.05 91.67 -18.92
CA LYS A 176 7.98 90.85 -19.48
C LYS A 176 7.84 89.54 -18.70
N PHE A 177 8.94 88.85 -18.42
CA PHE A 177 8.96 87.62 -17.62
C PHE A 177 8.46 87.84 -16.20
N LEU A 178 8.98 88.86 -15.49
CA LEU A 178 8.50 89.24 -14.16
C LEU A 178 7.04 89.73 -14.13
N GLY A 179 6.46 90.05 -15.30
CA GLY A 179 5.05 90.44 -15.45
C GLY A 179 4.10 89.30 -15.77
N GLN A 180 4.61 88.08 -16.01
CA GLN A 180 3.76 86.92 -16.29
C GLN A 180 3.00 86.49 -15.02
N ARG A 181 1.71 86.18 -15.16
CA ARG A 181 0.91 85.64 -14.06
C ARG A 181 1.49 84.29 -13.63
N GLY A 182 1.72 84.11 -12.34
CA GLY A 182 2.22 82.85 -11.77
C GLY A 182 3.73 82.61 -11.94
N VAL A 183 4.54 83.63 -12.27
CA VAL A 183 5.99 83.48 -12.43
C VAL A 183 6.68 82.90 -11.19
N ILE A 184 6.25 83.26 -9.98
CA ILE A 184 6.79 82.72 -8.72
C ILE A 184 6.50 81.21 -8.61
N GLN A 185 5.26 80.79 -8.92
CA GLN A 185 4.89 79.37 -8.92
C GLN A 185 5.66 78.58 -9.98
N SER A 186 5.92 79.19 -11.14
CA SER A 186 6.72 78.60 -12.22
C SER A 186 8.16 78.36 -11.79
N ILE A 187 8.76 79.31 -11.05
CA ILE A 187 10.12 79.18 -10.50
C ILE A 187 10.16 78.16 -9.34
N MET A 188 9.13 78.11 -8.49
CA MET A 188 9.04 77.15 -7.38
C MET A 188 8.83 75.70 -7.84
N ASN A 189 8.11 75.49 -8.94
CA ASN A 189 7.84 74.15 -9.50
C ASN A 189 8.83 73.78 -10.61
N PHE A 190 9.93 74.51 -10.72
CA PHE A 190 10.96 74.22 -11.69
C PHE A 190 11.65 72.90 -11.37
N ASP A 191 11.74 72.04 -12.37
CA ASP A 191 12.43 70.76 -12.25
C ASP A 191 13.83 70.87 -12.87
N ALA A 192 14.84 70.67 -12.01
CA ALA A 192 16.25 70.78 -12.38
C ALA A 192 16.72 69.68 -13.36
N HIS A 193 15.93 68.62 -13.60
CA HIS A 193 16.19 67.62 -14.63
C HIS A 193 16.11 68.19 -16.05
N TYR A 194 15.40 69.31 -16.25
CA TYR A 194 15.31 69.97 -17.56
C TYR A 194 16.52 70.87 -17.89
N ILE A 195 17.47 71.05 -16.96
CA ILE A 195 18.68 71.83 -17.21
C ILE A 195 19.65 70.99 -18.04
N THR A 196 19.81 71.34 -19.32
CA THR A 196 20.82 70.73 -20.19
C THR A 196 22.23 71.19 -19.82
N LYS A 197 23.24 70.38 -20.18
CA LYS A 197 24.67 70.70 -19.96
C LYS A 197 25.05 72.08 -20.52
N ASP A 198 24.61 72.39 -21.74
CA ASP A 198 24.88 73.69 -22.38
C ASP A 198 24.29 74.86 -21.58
N LEU A 199 23.08 74.69 -21.04
CA LEU A 199 22.41 75.72 -20.25
C LEU A 199 23.12 75.93 -18.91
N ARG A 200 23.53 74.83 -18.27
CA ARG A 200 24.30 74.86 -17.03
C ARG A 200 25.65 75.55 -17.20
N ASP A 201 26.41 75.17 -18.21
CA ASP A 201 27.73 75.75 -18.50
C ASP A 201 27.61 77.26 -18.78
N HIS A 202 26.53 77.68 -19.46
CA HIS A 202 26.24 79.08 -19.69
C HIS A 202 25.94 79.85 -18.39
N VAL A 203 25.07 79.31 -17.53
CA VAL A 203 24.71 79.94 -16.26
C VAL A 203 25.89 79.93 -15.28
N ASN A 204 26.67 78.85 -15.21
CA ASN A 204 27.93 78.78 -14.46
C ASN A 204 28.96 79.82 -14.96
N LYS A 205 29.02 80.06 -16.27
CA LYS A 205 29.87 81.11 -16.86
C LYS A 205 29.40 82.51 -16.44
N ILE A 206 28.10 82.72 -16.28
CA ILE A 206 27.54 83.99 -15.76
C ILE A 206 27.90 84.15 -14.27
N ILE A 207 27.69 83.11 -13.46
CA ILE A 207 27.98 83.10 -12.03
C ILE A 207 29.49 83.30 -11.77
N SER A 208 30.36 82.62 -12.51
CA SER A 208 31.81 82.72 -12.33
C SER A 208 32.39 84.07 -12.78
N LYS A 209 31.94 84.62 -13.92
CA LYS A 209 32.38 85.94 -14.40
C LYS A 209 31.91 87.09 -13.51
N LYS A 210 30.77 86.92 -12.84
CA LYS A 210 30.10 87.99 -12.08
C LYS A 210 29.86 87.54 -10.63
N LYS A 211 30.88 86.93 -10.02
CA LYS A 211 30.81 86.30 -8.69
C LYS A 211 30.31 87.24 -7.59
N THR A 212 30.64 88.53 -7.67
CA THR A 212 30.18 89.57 -6.75
C THR A 212 28.67 89.83 -6.84
N SER A 213 28.06 89.66 -8.02
CA SER A 213 26.62 89.86 -8.24
C SER A 213 25.75 88.76 -7.61
N PHE A 214 26.32 87.57 -7.39
CA PHE A 214 25.61 86.43 -6.79
C PHE A 214 25.92 86.25 -5.30
N ASP A 215 26.77 87.09 -4.69
CA ASP A 215 27.04 87.05 -3.24
C ASP A 215 25.78 87.47 -2.46
N PRO A 216 25.28 86.67 -1.49
CA PRO A 216 24.07 86.97 -0.72
C PRO A 216 24.09 88.38 -0.11
N VAL A 217 25.24 88.87 0.34
CA VAL A 217 25.39 90.17 1.00
C VAL A 217 25.33 91.32 0.00
N VAL A 218 25.88 91.13 -1.20
CA VAL A 218 25.91 92.16 -2.25
C VAL A 218 24.55 92.27 -2.93
N ILE A 219 23.92 91.13 -3.27
CA ILE A 219 22.60 91.15 -3.89
C ILE A 219 21.52 91.65 -2.92
N ALA A 220 21.58 91.31 -1.63
CA ALA A 220 20.62 91.82 -0.64
C ALA A 220 20.74 93.34 -0.41
N LYS A 221 21.93 93.92 -0.62
CA LYS A 221 22.15 95.38 -0.61
C LYS A 221 21.60 96.07 -1.86
N ALA A 222 21.66 95.40 -3.02
CA ALA A 222 21.13 95.93 -4.27
C ALA A 222 19.60 95.78 -4.38
N SER A 223 19.05 94.64 -3.94
CA SER A 223 17.62 94.34 -3.93
C SER A 223 17.36 93.14 -3.02
N ARG A 224 16.65 93.38 -1.90
CA ARG A 224 16.21 92.31 -1.00
C ARG A 224 15.31 91.30 -1.70
N ALA A 225 14.48 91.78 -2.63
CA ALA A 225 13.58 90.96 -3.44
C ALA A 225 14.30 90.03 -4.44
N THR A 226 15.55 90.33 -4.82
CA THR A 226 16.32 89.55 -5.81
C THR A 226 17.26 88.52 -5.15
N ALA A 227 17.52 88.65 -3.84
CA ALA A 227 18.40 87.74 -3.11
C ALA A 227 17.90 86.27 -3.09
N PRO A 228 16.60 85.98 -2.87
CA PRO A 228 16.06 84.61 -2.96
C PRO A 228 16.24 83.98 -4.35
N LEU A 229 16.07 84.78 -5.41
CA LEU A 229 16.27 84.32 -6.78
C LEU A 229 17.73 83.94 -7.05
N ALA A 230 18.69 84.66 -6.45
CA ALA A 230 20.12 84.35 -6.57
C ALA A 230 20.50 83.06 -5.82
N ALA A 231 19.87 82.79 -4.67
CA ALA A 231 20.02 81.53 -3.95
C ALA A 231 19.42 80.36 -4.76
N TRP A 232 18.23 80.53 -5.32
CA TRP A 232 17.55 79.55 -6.17
C TRP A 232 18.35 79.18 -7.42
N VAL A 233 18.92 80.15 -8.14
CA VAL A 233 19.77 79.88 -9.31
C VAL A 233 20.97 79.01 -8.92
N ARG A 234 21.65 79.34 -7.81
CA ARG A 234 22.83 78.57 -7.35
C ARG A 234 22.47 77.16 -6.91
N ALA A 235 21.40 77.02 -6.13
CA ALA A 235 20.95 75.72 -5.63
C ALA A 235 20.54 74.79 -6.79
N ASN A 236 19.79 75.30 -7.78
CA ASN A 236 19.37 74.50 -8.94
C ASN A 236 20.52 74.14 -9.89
N VAL A 237 21.50 75.03 -10.08
CA VAL A 237 22.70 74.72 -10.88
C VAL A 237 23.55 73.64 -10.19
N LYS A 238 23.77 73.77 -8.88
CA LYS A 238 24.50 72.77 -8.07
C LYS A 238 23.77 71.43 -8.02
N TYR A 239 22.44 71.44 -7.88
CA TYR A 239 21.60 70.25 -7.96
C TYR A 239 21.67 69.58 -9.33
N SER A 240 21.64 70.35 -10.41
CA SER A 240 21.83 69.83 -11.76
C SER A 240 23.19 69.15 -11.96
N GLU A 241 24.27 69.66 -11.35
CA GLU A 241 25.59 69.01 -11.34
C GLU A 241 25.57 67.65 -10.65
N VAL A 242 24.89 67.56 -9.51
CA VAL A 242 24.69 66.28 -8.81
C VAL A 242 23.78 65.35 -9.60
N LEU A 243 22.73 65.86 -10.26
CA LEU A 243 21.86 65.07 -11.15
C LEU A 243 22.66 64.33 -12.25
N LEU A 244 23.67 64.97 -12.86
CA LEU A 244 24.54 64.28 -13.84
C LEU A 244 25.42 63.18 -13.22
N LYS A 245 25.79 63.32 -11.94
CA LYS A 245 26.58 62.31 -11.24
C LYS A 245 25.73 61.12 -10.81
N ILE A 246 24.49 61.37 -10.39
CA ILE A 246 23.56 60.32 -9.95
C ILE A 246 22.85 59.62 -11.12
N GLU A 247 22.63 60.28 -12.26
CA GLU A 247 21.97 59.68 -13.43
C GLU A 247 22.55 58.31 -13.86
N PRO A 248 23.88 58.12 -13.99
CA PRO A 248 24.44 56.79 -14.27
C PRO A 248 24.24 55.79 -13.11
N LEU A 249 24.27 56.25 -11.86
CA LEU A 249 24.06 55.42 -10.67
C LEU A 249 22.60 54.97 -10.54
N GLU A 250 21.65 55.86 -10.81
CA GLU A 250 20.22 55.55 -10.87
C GLU A 250 19.91 54.58 -12.01
N LYS A 251 20.55 54.74 -13.17
CA LYS A 251 20.38 53.82 -14.29
C LYS A 251 20.94 52.42 -13.97
N GLU A 252 22.10 52.36 -13.31
CA GLU A 252 22.67 51.10 -12.81
C GLU A 252 21.75 50.45 -11.77
N MET A 253 21.28 51.21 -10.77
CA MET A 253 20.36 50.75 -9.74
C MET A 253 19.04 50.24 -10.34
N ASN A 254 18.45 50.96 -11.29
CA ASN A 254 17.25 50.52 -12.00
C ASN A 254 17.48 49.24 -12.83
N GLY A 255 18.70 49.05 -13.35
CA GLY A 255 19.12 47.82 -14.00
C GLY A 255 19.14 46.65 -13.01
N LEU A 256 19.83 46.82 -11.88
CA LEU A 256 19.92 45.83 -10.80
C LEU A 256 18.55 45.48 -10.22
N MET A 257 17.68 46.47 -9.99
CA MET A 257 16.31 46.24 -9.51
C MET A 257 15.47 45.40 -10.49
N ARG A 258 15.66 45.58 -11.80
CA ARG A 258 14.99 44.73 -12.82
C ARG A 258 15.55 43.32 -12.82
N GLU A 259 16.85 43.14 -12.61
CA GLU A 259 17.50 41.84 -12.52
C GLU A 259 17.02 41.09 -11.26
N LEU A 260 17.02 41.76 -10.11
CA LEU A 260 16.48 41.25 -8.85
C LEU A 260 15.02 40.81 -9.01
N GLY A 261 14.16 41.64 -9.61
CA GLY A 261 12.75 41.28 -9.82
C GLY A 261 12.56 40.04 -10.71
N LYS A 262 13.44 39.82 -11.70
CA LYS A 262 13.43 38.57 -12.50
C LYS A 262 13.88 37.37 -11.66
N SER A 263 14.93 37.53 -10.85
CA SER A 263 15.42 36.48 -9.96
C SER A 263 14.40 36.10 -8.90
N GLU A 264 13.72 37.07 -8.28
CA GLU A 264 12.62 36.87 -7.33
C GLU A 264 11.43 36.15 -7.96
N ALA A 265 11.03 36.55 -9.19
CA ALA A 265 9.99 35.86 -9.93
C ALA A 265 10.37 34.39 -10.21
N ARG A 266 11.64 34.13 -10.54
CA ARG A 266 12.15 32.77 -10.74
C ARG A 266 12.18 31.96 -9.45
N VAL A 267 12.54 32.56 -8.32
CA VAL A 267 12.44 31.94 -7.00
C VAL A 267 11.00 31.55 -6.71
N ALA A 268 10.04 32.46 -6.94
CA ALA A 268 8.62 32.19 -6.72
C ALA A 268 8.10 31.03 -7.58
N GLU A 269 8.49 30.97 -8.85
CA GLU A 269 8.17 29.85 -9.75
C GLU A 269 8.75 28.53 -9.25
N CYS A 270 10.04 28.53 -8.85
CA CYS A 270 10.68 27.34 -8.30
C CYS A 270 10.03 26.88 -6.98
N THR A 271 9.62 27.80 -6.09
CA THR A 271 8.91 27.45 -4.86
C THR A 271 7.54 26.86 -5.14
N ALA A 272 6.78 27.41 -6.10
CA ALA A 272 5.48 26.85 -6.49
C ALA A 272 5.61 25.44 -7.07
N GLN A 273 6.62 25.20 -7.93
CA GLN A 273 6.91 23.86 -8.45
C GLN A 273 7.31 22.87 -7.35
N LEU A 274 8.02 23.33 -6.31
CA LEU A 274 8.38 22.48 -5.16
C LEU A 274 7.15 22.07 -4.34
N GLU A 275 6.19 22.98 -4.15
CA GLU A 275 4.93 22.69 -3.46
C GLU A 275 4.08 21.68 -4.25
N GLU A 276 3.98 21.85 -5.57
CA GLU A 276 3.28 20.90 -6.45
C GLU A 276 3.93 19.51 -6.43
N LEU A 277 5.26 19.44 -6.52
CA LEU A 277 6.01 18.17 -6.41
C LEU A 277 5.85 17.53 -5.02
N GLU A 278 5.75 18.33 -3.96
CA GLU A 278 5.53 17.82 -2.61
C GLU A 278 4.14 17.20 -2.45
N GLU A 279 3.10 17.85 -2.98
CA GLU A 279 1.75 17.31 -2.95
C GLU A 279 1.61 16.05 -3.81
N SER A 280 2.19 16.06 -5.00
CA SER A 280 2.27 14.88 -5.87
C SER A 280 3.00 13.71 -5.19
N SER A 281 4.11 13.99 -4.48
CA SER A 281 4.85 12.98 -3.72
C SER A 281 4.02 12.40 -2.57
N LYS A 282 3.20 13.20 -1.87
CA LYS A 282 2.29 12.68 -0.83
C LYS A 282 1.25 11.73 -1.42
N ILE A 283 0.62 12.10 -2.54
CA ILE A 283 -0.36 11.25 -3.23
C ILE A 283 0.28 9.93 -3.65
N LEU A 284 1.45 9.97 -4.29
CA LEU A 284 2.17 8.77 -4.71
C LEU A 284 2.54 7.87 -3.51
N ASN A 285 2.94 8.46 -2.37
CA ASN A 285 3.22 7.69 -1.15
C ASN A 285 1.97 7.01 -0.57
N LEU A 286 0.80 7.66 -0.66
CA LEU A 286 -0.47 7.06 -0.25
C LEU A 286 -0.84 5.89 -1.16
N GLU A 287 -0.77 6.08 -2.48
CA GLU A 287 -1.01 5.02 -3.47
C GLU A 287 -0.06 3.83 -3.24
N LEU A 288 1.23 4.08 -3.04
CA LEU A 288 2.21 3.02 -2.74
C LEU A 288 1.83 2.23 -1.49
N LYS A 289 1.42 2.94 -0.42
CA LYS A 289 1.03 2.30 0.83
C LYS A 289 -0.20 1.40 0.64
N GLU A 290 -1.20 1.86 -0.09
CA GLU A 290 -2.38 1.04 -0.43
C GLU A 290 -1.99 -0.20 -1.23
N LYS A 291 -1.21 -0.04 -2.31
CA LYS A 291 -0.78 -1.16 -3.17
C LYS A 291 0.07 -2.17 -2.42
N THR A 292 0.96 -1.69 -1.54
CA THR A 292 1.82 -2.55 -0.71
C THR A 292 1.01 -3.32 0.32
N ASN A 293 -0.01 -2.70 0.93
CA ASN A 293 -0.91 -3.38 1.86
C ASN A 293 -1.76 -4.45 1.14
N GLU A 294 -2.28 -4.15 -0.06
CA GLU A 294 -2.99 -5.13 -0.89
C GLU A 294 -2.09 -6.33 -1.23
N ALA A 295 -0.86 -6.07 -1.67
CA ALA A 295 0.11 -7.12 -1.99
C ALA A 295 0.50 -7.94 -0.75
N ALA A 296 0.66 -7.31 0.41
CA ALA A 296 0.96 -8.00 1.67
C ALA A 296 -0.20 -8.90 2.10
N ALA A 297 -1.45 -8.42 2.02
CA ALA A 297 -2.63 -9.23 2.32
C ALA A 297 -2.75 -10.44 1.38
N LEU A 298 -2.60 -10.23 0.07
CA LEU A 298 -2.60 -11.30 -0.93
C LEU A 298 -1.49 -12.33 -0.67
N ARG A 299 -0.30 -11.88 -0.26
CA ARG A 299 0.82 -12.75 0.08
C ARG A 299 0.52 -13.65 1.28
N VAL A 300 -0.06 -13.09 2.35
CA VAL A 300 -0.44 -13.87 3.54
C VAL A 300 -1.50 -14.92 3.20
N ASP A 301 -2.49 -14.56 2.38
CA ASP A 301 -3.53 -15.49 1.95
C ASP A 301 -2.99 -16.59 1.04
N LEU A 302 -2.07 -16.23 0.14
CA LEU A 302 -1.39 -17.19 -0.74
C LEU A 302 -0.54 -18.18 0.07
N GLU A 303 0.22 -17.71 1.06
CA GLU A 303 1.04 -18.57 1.91
C GLU A 303 0.20 -19.58 2.70
N LYS A 304 -0.93 -19.15 3.27
CA LYS A 304 -1.88 -20.05 3.93
C LYS A 304 -2.47 -21.07 2.96
N ALA A 305 -2.80 -20.65 1.74
CA ALA A 305 -3.31 -21.55 0.71
C ALA A 305 -2.26 -22.57 0.27
N GLU A 306 -1.01 -22.16 0.05
CA GLU A 306 0.11 -23.04 -0.31
C GLU A 306 0.44 -24.05 0.81
N GLN A 307 0.45 -23.62 2.07
CA GLN A 307 0.64 -24.52 3.22
C GLN A 307 -0.47 -25.57 3.28
N THR A 308 -1.73 -25.14 3.19
CA THR A 308 -2.90 -26.04 3.22
C THR A 308 -2.86 -27.03 2.05
N LEU A 309 -2.50 -26.54 0.86
CA LEU A 309 -2.40 -27.33 -0.36
C LEU A 309 -1.29 -28.38 -0.24
N ASN A 310 -0.12 -28.02 0.28
CA ASN A 310 0.99 -28.94 0.50
C ASN A 310 0.59 -30.06 1.48
N SER A 311 -0.02 -29.70 2.61
CA SER A 311 -0.54 -30.69 3.57
C SER A 311 -1.58 -31.62 2.93
N ALA A 312 -2.52 -31.08 2.16
CA ALA A 312 -3.58 -31.85 1.52
C ALA A 312 -3.04 -32.77 0.40
N GLN A 313 -2.11 -32.29 -0.42
CA GLN A 313 -1.44 -33.09 -1.44
C GLN A 313 -0.63 -34.24 -0.83
N ASN A 314 0.14 -33.97 0.23
CA ASN A 314 0.88 -35.02 0.92
C ASN A 314 -0.05 -36.09 1.50
N LEU A 315 -1.18 -35.68 2.08
CA LEU A 315 -2.19 -36.61 2.58
C LEU A 315 -2.78 -37.47 1.45
N LEU A 316 -3.12 -36.87 0.30
CA LEU A 316 -3.61 -37.60 -0.86
C LEU A 316 -2.59 -38.59 -1.43
N ILE A 317 -1.30 -38.22 -1.43
CA ILE A 317 -0.21 -39.12 -1.85
C ILE A 317 -0.07 -40.29 -0.86
N GLN A 318 -0.14 -40.03 0.44
CA GLN A 318 -0.10 -41.10 1.45
C GLN A 318 -1.30 -42.03 1.35
N LEU A 319 -2.47 -41.50 0.98
CA LEU A 319 -3.71 -42.25 0.84
C LEU A 319 -3.89 -42.88 -0.55
N SER A 320 -3.01 -42.62 -1.53
CA SER A 320 -3.20 -43.14 -2.90
C SER A 320 -3.11 -44.66 -2.95
N GLY A 321 -2.15 -45.26 -2.23
CA GLY A 321 -2.04 -46.71 -2.13
C GLY A 321 -3.22 -47.34 -1.38
N GLU A 322 -3.78 -46.63 -0.40
CA GLU A 322 -4.95 -47.10 0.34
C GLU A 322 -6.24 -46.98 -0.50
N LYS A 323 -6.35 -45.94 -1.34
CA LYS A 323 -7.40 -45.80 -2.34
C LYS A 323 -7.45 -47.03 -3.26
N ASP A 324 -6.31 -47.38 -3.86
CA ASP A 324 -6.21 -48.52 -4.78
C ASP A 324 -6.61 -49.82 -4.07
N ARG A 325 -6.20 -49.98 -2.79
CA ARG A 325 -6.59 -51.12 -1.96
C ARG A 325 -8.10 -51.16 -1.72
N TRP A 326 -8.72 -50.05 -1.32
CA TRP A 326 -10.17 -50.00 -1.07
C TRP A 326 -10.98 -50.26 -2.33
N GLU A 327 -10.52 -49.79 -3.49
CA GLU A 327 -11.16 -50.10 -4.78
C GLU A 327 -11.13 -51.61 -5.07
N ILE A 328 -9.99 -52.27 -4.86
CA ILE A 328 -9.87 -53.72 -5.00
C ILE A 328 -10.79 -54.44 -4.00
N GLN A 329 -10.79 -54.04 -2.73
CA GLN A 329 -11.65 -54.64 -1.70
C GLN A 329 -13.13 -54.52 -2.03
N VAL A 330 -13.60 -53.37 -2.53
CA VAL A 330 -14.99 -53.20 -2.96
C VAL A 330 -15.33 -54.15 -4.12
N GLN A 331 -14.41 -54.35 -5.07
CA GLN A 331 -14.61 -55.31 -6.16
C GLN A 331 -14.63 -56.76 -5.65
N ASP A 332 -13.73 -57.10 -4.74
CA ASP A 332 -13.68 -58.43 -4.11
C ASP A 332 -14.96 -58.72 -3.32
N ILE A 333 -15.47 -57.76 -2.55
CA ILE A 333 -16.76 -57.88 -1.85
C ILE A 333 -17.89 -58.14 -2.85
N LYS A 334 -17.98 -57.36 -3.93
CA LYS A 334 -19.01 -57.55 -4.98
C LYS A 334 -18.96 -58.94 -5.60
N ASN A 335 -17.76 -59.45 -5.89
CA ASN A 335 -17.57 -60.79 -6.42
C ASN A 335 -17.93 -61.87 -5.39
N ASN A 336 -17.57 -61.65 -4.12
CA ASN A 336 -17.82 -62.59 -3.03
C ASN A 336 -19.30 -62.72 -2.67
N VAL A 337 -20.11 -61.66 -2.80
CA VAL A 337 -21.57 -61.69 -2.56
C VAL A 337 -22.24 -62.81 -3.36
N LEU A 338 -21.81 -63.05 -4.61
CA LEU A 338 -22.38 -64.11 -5.45
C LEU A 338 -22.12 -65.52 -4.92
N SER A 339 -21.03 -65.71 -4.17
CA SER A 339 -20.65 -66.99 -3.56
C SER A 339 -21.26 -67.21 -2.17
N LEU A 340 -21.77 -66.16 -1.52
CA LEU A 340 -22.32 -66.23 -0.16
C LEU A 340 -23.43 -67.28 0.02
N PRO A 341 -24.40 -67.44 -0.90
CA PRO A 341 -25.44 -68.44 -0.74
C PRO A 341 -24.88 -69.86 -0.62
N TYR A 342 -23.86 -70.21 -1.40
CA TYR A 342 -23.27 -71.55 -1.37
C TYR A 342 -22.40 -71.76 -0.13
N LYS A 343 -21.56 -70.78 0.21
CA LYS A 343 -20.70 -70.83 1.39
C LYS A 343 -21.49 -70.85 2.70
N SER A 344 -22.60 -70.11 2.75
CA SER A 344 -23.52 -70.12 3.90
C SER A 344 -24.25 -71.46 4.03
N LEU A 345 -24.60 -72.09 2.90
CA LEU A 345 -25.22 -73.42 2.89
C LEU A 345 -24.25 -74.49 3.39
N LEU A 346 -23.00 -74.49 2.90
CA LEU A 346 -21.93 -75.39 3.39
C LEU A 346 -21.69 -75.22 4.88
N SER A 347 -21.56 -73.97 5.34
CA SER A 347 -21.32 -73.67 6.75
C SER A 347 -22.48 -74.12 7.64
N SER A 348 -23.71 -73.89 7.20
CA SER A 348 -24.90 -74.30 7.94
C SER A 348 -25.04 -75.82 7.98
N SER A 349 -24.72 -76.49 6.88
CA SER A 349 -24.70 -77.95 6.79
C SER A 349 -23.64 -78.55 7.71
N TYR A 350 -22.46 -77.93 7.78
CA TYR A 350 -21.39 -78.30 8.70
C TYR A 350 -21.86 -78.20 10.15
N ILE A 351 -22.38 -77.03 10.56
CA ILE A 351 -22.84 -76.80 11.94
C ILE A 351 -23.93 -77.80 12.36
N ILE A 352 -24.92 -78.07 11.49
CA ILE A 352 -26.07 -78.91 11.86
C ILE A 352 -25.77 -80.41 11.80
N TYR A 353 -25.01 -80.88 10.81
CA TYR A 353 -24.86 -82.31 10.56
C TYR A 353 -23.55 -82.93 11.06
N THR A 354 -22.52 -82.13 11.36
CA THR A 354 -21.19 -82.66 11.72
C THR A 354 -20.81 -82.44 13.18
N GLY A 355 -21.60 -81.67 13.95
CA GLY A 355 -21.27 -81.34 15.35
C GLY A 355 -21.03 -82.54 16.26
N LYS A 356 -21.68 -83.68 16.01
CA LYS A 356 -21.52 -84.94 16.78
C LYS A 356 -20.40 -85.85 16.25
N ASP A 357 -19.89 -85.58 15.06
CA ASP A 357 -18.94 -86.45 14.36
C ASP A 357 -17.50 -86.12 14.74
N ASP A 358 -16.60 -87.09 14.57
CA ASP A 358 -15.16 -86.89 14.71
C ASP A 358 -14.57 -86.09 13.53
N GLU A 359 -13.40 -85.47 13.75
CA GLU A 359 -12.70 -84.62 12.79
C GLU A 359 -12.52 -85.26 11.40
N LYS A 360 -12.27 -86.58 11.35
CA LYS A 360 -12.08 -87.31 10.09
C LYS A 360 -13.37 -87.41 9.30
N ILE A 361 -14.48 -87.72 9.97
CA ILE A 361 -15.81 -87.76 9.35
C ILE A 361 -16.25 -86.36 8.92
N ARG A 362 -15.98 -85.33 9.74
CA ARG A 362 -16.28 -83.93 9.37
C ARG A 362 -15.55 -83.53 8.10
N SER A 363 -14.24 -83.81 8.04
CA SER A 363 -13.38 -83.53 6.89
C SER A 363 -13.87 -84.24 5.63
N LYS A 364 -14.21 -85.53 5.75
CA LYS A 364 -14.75 -86.32 4.62
C LYS A 364 -16.06 -85.75 4.10
N LYS A 365 -17.02 -85.45 4.98
CA LYS A 365 -18.32 -84.87 4.59
C LYS A 365 -18.16 -83.50 3.94
N LEU A 366 -17.30 -82.66 4.50
CA LEU A 366 -17.04 -81.33 3.95
C LEU A 366 -16.43 -81.42 2.55
N GLU A 367 -15.48 -82.32 2.33
CA GLU A 367 -14.85 -82.53 1.02
C GLU A 367 -15.86 -83.04 -0.04
N GLU A 368 -16.72 -84.00 0.33
CA GLU A 368 -17.81 -84.46 -0.55
C GLU A 368 -18.76 -83.31 -0.91
N TRP A 369 -19.14 -82.47 0.06
CA TRP A 369 -20.03 -81.32 -0.20
C TRP A 369 -19.38 -80.21 -1.02
N LYS A 370 -18.09 -79.95 -0.84
CA LYS A 370 -17.32 -79.01 -1.67
C LYS A 370 -17.33 -79.42 -3.13
N GLN A 371 -17.07 -80.71 -3.40
CA GLN A 371 -17.08 -81.27 -4.75
C GLN A 371 -18.46 -81.18 -5.39
N MET A 372 -19.53 -81.43 -4.63
CA MET A 372 -20.91 -81.27 -5.12
C MET A 372 -21.23 -79.83 -5.54
N LEU A 373 -20.72 -78.84 -4.81
CA LEU A 373 -20.95 -77.42 -5.08
C LEU A 373 -19.86 -76.76 -5.95
N ARG A 374 -18.82 -77.52 -6.34
CA ARG A 374 -17.66 -77.05 -7.13
C ARG A 374 -16.96 -75.86 -6.49
N ASP A 375 -16.85 -75.86 -5.16
CA ASP A 375 -16.10 -74.85 -4.40
C ASP A 375 -15.01 -75.51 -3.55
N ASP A 376 -13.96 -75.98 -4.24
CA ASP A 376 -12.80 -76.64 -3.61
C ASP A 376 -12.01 -75.67 -2.70
N SER A 377 -12.19 -74.36 -2.90
CA SER A 377 -11.52 -73.30 -2.15
C SER A 377 -12.14 -73.01 -0.78
N PHE A 378 -13.33 -73.54 -0.51
CA PHE A 378 -14.06 -73.25 0.72
C PHE A 378 -13.29 -73.70 1.98
N ASN A 379 -13.26 -72.84 2.99
CA ASN A 379 -12.73 -73.18 4.31
C ASN A 379 -13.72 -72.69 5.37
N PHE A 380 -14.28 -73.63 6.13
CA PHE A 380 -15.32 -73.35 7.13
C PHE A 380 -14.85 -72.33 8.17
N THR A 381 -13.69 -72.58 8.76
CA THR A 381 -13.11 -71.73 9.81
C THR A 381 -12.87 -70.30 9.33
N LYS A 382 -12.25 -70.14 8.15
CA LYS A 382 -11.97 -68.82 7.56
C LYS A 382 -13.24 -68.07 7.14
N PHE A 383 -14.25 -68.79 6.65
CA PHE A 383 -15.50 -68.15 6.24
C PHE A 383 -16.31 -67.65 7.44
N MET A 384 -16.35 -68.45 8.52
CA MET A 384 -17.19 -68.16 9.68
C MET A 384 -16.54 -67.20 10.68
N CYS A 385 -15.21 -67.23 10.82
CA CYS A 385 -14.50 -66.51 11.87
C CYS A 385 -13.29 -65.74 11.31
N THR A 386 -13.04 -64.52 11.81
CA THR A 386 -11.84 -63.76 11.46
C THR A 386 -10.63 -64.23 12.26
N GLU A 387 -9.41 -63.98 11.76
CA GLU A 387 -8.17 -64.31 12.49
C GLU A 387 -8.08 -63.59 13.84
N SER A 388 -8.58 -62.35 13.91
CA SER A 388 -8.65 -61.58 15.15
C SER A 388 -9.57 -62.24 16.19
N GLN A 389 -10.74 -62.75 15.78
CA GLN A 389 -11.65 -63.49 16.67
C GLN A 389 -11.01 -64.79 17.16
N LEU A 390 -10.34 -65.55 16.28
CA LEU A 390 -9.63 -66.76 16.69
C LEU A 390 -8.51 -66.47 17.70
N LEU A 391 -7.74 -65.40 17.48
CA LEU A 391 -6.69 -64.99 18.41
C LEU A 391 -7.26 -64.55 19.76
N LYS A 392 -8.40 -63.84 19.76
CA LYS A 392 -9.13 -63.48 20.97
C LYS A 392 -9.53 -64.73 21.75
N TRP A 393 -10.16 -65.71 21.11
CA TRP A 393 -10.58 -66.95 21.78
C TRP A 393 -9.41 -67.74 22.34
N LYS A 394 -8.28 -67.81 21.63
CA LYS A 394 -7.04 -68.42 22.16
C LYS A 394 -6.54 -67.73 23.42
N THR A 395 -6.61 -66.40 23.46
CA THR A 395 -6.23 -65.60 24.63
C THR A 395 -7.19 -65.82 25.81
N GLU A 396 -8.45 -66.11 25.51
CA GLU A 396 -9.50 -66.43 26.50
C GLU A 396 -9.46 -67.89 26.98
N GLY A 397 -8.49 -68.69 26.52
CA GLY A 397 -8.27 -70.06 26.99
C GLY A 397 -8.84 -71.15 26.09
N LEU A 398 -9.33 -70.83 24.89
CA LEU A 398 -9.72 -71.85 23.91
C LEU A 398 -8.46 -72.61 23.42
N PRO A 399 -8.46 -73.95 23.44
CA PRO A 399 -7.38 -74.74 22.87
C PRO A 399 -7.15 -74.43 21.38
N ALA A 400 -5.89 -74.50 20.94
CA ALA A 400 -5.47 -74.11 19.61
C ALA A 400 -5.64 -75.22 18.54
N ASP A 401 -6.16 -76.38 18.91
CA ASP A 401 -6.45 -77.47 17.97
C ASP A 401 -7.66 -77.16 17.08
N GLU A 402 -7.69 -77.80 15.90
CA GLU A 402 -8.70 -77.54 14.88
C GLU A 402 -10.11 -77.85 15.36
N LEU A 403 -10.28 -78.97 16.06
CA LEU A 403 -11.58 -79.40 16.60
C LEU A 403 -12.14 -78.39 17.61
N SER A 404 -11.33 -77.88 18.53
CA SER A 404 -11.73 -76.84 19.48
C SER A 404 -12.15 -75.54 18.80
N MET A 405 -11.40 -75.12 17.77
CA MET A 405 -11.74 -73.94 16.97
C MET A 405 -13.06 -74.14 16.21
N GLU A 406 -13.25 -75.28 15.56
CA GLU A 406 -14.51 -75.60 14.88
C GLU A 406 -15.70 -75.63 15.83
N ASN A 407 -15.55 -76.28 16.99
CA ASN A 407 -16.59 -76.37 17.99
C ASN A 407 -16.96 -74.99 18.55
N ALA A 408 -15.98 -74.12 18.80
CA ALA A 408 -16.21 -72.73 19.20
C ALA A 408 -17.01 -71.96 18.12
N ILE A 409 -16.67 -72.14 16.84
CA ILE A 409 -17.40 -71.52 15.73
C ILE A 409 -18.83 -72.04 15.67
N MET A 410 -19.03 -73.35 15.76
CA MET A 410 -20.37 -73.96 15.74
C MET A 410 -21.22 -73.44 16.91
N LEU A 411 -20.64 -73.36 18.10
CA LEU A 411 -21.30 -72.88 19.32
C LEU A 411 -21.82 -71.45 19.17
N ARG A 412 -21.03 -70.57 18.55
CA ARG A 412 -21.35 -69.15 18.38
C ARG A 412 -22.30 -68.86 17.22
N ASN A 413 -22.46 -69.80 16.27
CA ASN A 413 -23.20 -69.60 15.03
C ASN A 413 -24.40 -70.56 14.86
N THR A 414 -24.76 -71.31 15.90
CA THR A 414 -25.98 -72.13 15.91
C THR A 414 -27.18 -71.31 16.42
N VAL A 415 -28.31 -71.41 15.73
CA VAL A 415 -29.58 -70.79 16.16
C VAL A 415 -30.19 -71.53 17.36
N LYS A 416 -29.91 -72.83 17.51
CA LYS A 416 -30.46 -73.65 18.60
C LYS A 416 -29.45 -73.83 19.73
N THR A 417 -29.98 -74.01 20.94
CA THR A 417 -29.21 -74.30 22.15
C THR A 417 -28.31 -75.52 21.93
N PRO A 418 -26.98 -75.33 21.92
CA PRO A 418 -26.03 -76.42 21.75
C PRO A 418 -25.91 -77.24 23.05
N ILE A 419 -25.61 -78.52 22.90
CA ILE A 419 -25.21 -79.40 24.01
C ILE A 419 -23.71 -79.60 23.91
N ILE A 420 -22.98 -79.25 24.96
CA ILE A 420 -21.52 -79.32 25.00
C ILE A 420 -21.11 -80.59 25.75
N PHE A 421 -20.35 -81.46 25.08
CA PHE A 421 -19.68 -82.60 25.71
C PHE A 421 -18.22 -82.21 25.99
N ASP A 422 -17.93 -81.81 27.23
CA ASP A 422 -16.61 -81.29 27.61
C ASP A 422 -16.01 -82.03 28.82
N PRO A 423 -15.41 -83.22 28.61
CA PRO A 423 -14.78 -83.98 29.69
C PRO A 423 -13.58 -83.26 30.32
N ALA A 424 -12.92 -82.36 29.58
CA ALA A 424 -11.72 -81.66 30.01
C ALA A 424 -12.01 -80.31 30.69
N THR A 425 -13.27 -79.87 30.72
CA THR A 425 -13.75 -78.57 31.25
C THR A 425 -13.19 -77.31 30.57
N GLN A 426 -12.37 -77.47 29.52
CA GLN A 426 -11.67 -76.34 28.87
C GLN A 426 -12.61 -75.50 28.01
N ALA A 427 -13.53 -76.13 27.27
CA ALA A 427 -14.50 -75.42 26.44
C ALA A 427 -15.48 -74.63 27.33
N THR A 428 -15.85 -75.20 28.47
CA THR A 428 -16.75 -74.58 29.45
C THR A 428 -16.11 -73.37 30.12
N GLU A 429 -14.84 -73.47 30.55
CA GLU A 429 -14.11 -72.35 31.14
C GLU A 429 -13.85 -71.23 30.12
N TRP A 430 -13.48 -71.56 28.88
CA TRP A 430 -13.38 -70.58 27.80
C TRP A 430 -14.71 -69.85 27.57
N LEU A 431 -15.84 -70.57 27.52
CA LEU A 431 -17.15 -69.98 27.31
C LEU A 431 -17.53 -69.03 28.47
N LYS A 432 -17.28 -69.43 29.72
CA LYS A 432 -17.47 -68.57 30.90
C LYS A 432 -16.65 -67.28 30.79
N GLN A 433 -15.38 -67.40 30.42
CA GLN A 433 -14.48 -66.25 30.31
C GLN A 433 -14.92 -65.31 29.18
N THR A 434 -15.27 -65.87 28.02
CA THR A 434 -15.74 -65.10 26.86
C THR A 434 -17.02 -64.34 27.18
N LEU A 435 -17.99 -65.00 27.82
CA LEU A 435 -19.27 -64.38 28.19
C LEU A 435 -19.13 -63.29 29.25
N LYS A 436 -18.21 -63.46 30.22
CA LYS A 436 -17.86 -62.42 31.19
C LYS A 436 -17.26 -61.18 30.52
N ASN A 437 -16.37 -61.39 29.55
CA ASN A 437 -15.73 -60.32 28.79
C ASN A 437 -16.72 -59.56 27.88
N GLU A 438 -17.82 -60.19 27.50
CA GLU A 438 -18.88 -59.60 26.66
C GLU A 438 -19.93 -58.82 27.48
N GLU A 439 -19.69 -58.56 28.77
CA GLU A 439 -20.60 -57.86 29.70
C GLU A 439 -22.04 -58.43 29.71
N SER A 440 -22.19 -59.68 29.30
CA SER A 440 -23.49 -60.34 29.25
C SER A 440 -23.89 -60.78 30.65
N ALA A 441 -25.13 -60.51 31.05
CA ALA A 441 -25.70 -61.07 32.28
C ALA A 441 -25.83 -62.60 32.11
N VAL A 442 -24.89 -63.36 32.68
CA VAL A 442 -24.84 -64.82 32.55
C VAL A 442 -24.81 -65.47 33.93
N GLU A 443 -25.65 -66.50 34.09
CA GLU A 443 -25.71 -67.36 35.27
C GLU A 443 -25.28 -68.79 34.89
N PHE A 444 -24.59 -69.46 35.81
CA PHE A 444 -24.13 -70.84 35.63
C PHE A 444 -24.73 -71.71 36.73
N LEU A 445 -25.71 -72.54 36.35
CA LEU A 445 -26.43 -73.41 37.28
C LEU A 445 -26.02 -74.88 37.07
N PRO A 446 -25.63 -75.61 38.13
CA PRO A 446 -25.49 -77.05 38.06
C PRO A 446 -26.87 -77.73 37.94
N GLN A 447 -26.92 -78.92 37.35
CA GLN A 447 -28.18 -79.67 37.18
C GLN A 447 -28.91 -79.99 38.50
N ASN A 448 -28.18 -80.02 39.62
CA ASN A 448 -28.70 -80.32 40.96
C ASN A 448 -28.84 -79.07 41.84
N ASP A 449 -28.80 -77.87 41.27
CA ASP A 449 -29.18 -76.65 42.01
C ASP A 449 -30.70 -76.69 42.27
N PRO A 450 -31.17 -76.60 43.53
CA PRO A 450 -32.58 -76.77 43.88
C PRO A 450 -33.54 -75.69 43.38
#